data_AF-A0A519KWW7-F1
#
_entry.id   AF-A0A519KWW7-F1
#
_cell.length_a   1.000
_cell.length_b   1.000
_cell.length_c   1.000
_cell.angle_alpha   90.00
_cell.angle_beta   90.00
_cell.angle_gamma   90.00
#
_symmetry.space_group_name_H-M   'P 1'
#
loop_
_entity.id
_entity.type
_entity.pdbx_description
1 polymer ?
#
loop_
_entity_poly.entity_id
_entity_poly.type
_entity_poly.pdbx_seq_one_letter_code
_entity_poly.pdbx_strand_id
1 'polypeptide(L)'
;MTLTPSRRMEGARAYDRAADAFGVVSRPAAAPSARFETRPVEEVALPEPTMQDMVRAIPGWAVVIGGGVVAALMGVMLGGALHI
;
A
#
# COMPACT_ATOMS: atom_id res chain seq x y z
N MET A 1 17.13 -11.18 26.62
CA MET A 1 16.36 -10.20 27.42
C MET A 1 14.88 -10.50 27.28
N THR A 2 14.26 -11.06 28.31
CA THR A 2 12.84 -11.47 28.30
C THR A 2 11.97 -10.27 28.66
N LEU A 3 11.10 -9.83 27.74
CA LEU A 3 10.17 -8.73 28.00
C LEU A 3 9.15 -9.15 29.07
N THR A 4 9.01 -8.31 30.10
CA THR A 4 8.03 -8.51 31.17
C THR A 4 6.61 -8.51 30.59
N PRO A 5 5.66 -9.27 31.20
CA PRO A 5 4.30 -9.37 30.68
C PRO A 5 3.59 -8.02 30.50
N SER A 6 3.85 -7.07 31.42
CA SER A 6 3.34 -5.70 31.33
C SER A 6 3.82 -4.97 30.07
N ARG A 7 5.12 -5.10 29.73
CA ARG A 7 5.68 -4.50 28.51
C ARG A 7 5.13 -5.14 27.22
N ARG A 8 4.72 -6.42 27.26
CA ARG A 8 4.05 -7.06 26.11
C ARG A 8 2.64 -6.51 25.91
N MET A 9 1.89 -6.29 26.99
CA MET A 9 0.56 -5.69 26.92
C MET A 9 0.60 -4.22 26.46
N GLU A 10 1.61 -3.46 26.90
CA GLU A 10 1.89 -2.10 26.42
C GLU A 10 2.11 -2.08 24.91
N GLY A 11 2.95 -2.99 24.40
CA GLY A 11 3.23 -3.12 22.97
C GLY A 11 1.99 -3.50 22.15
N ALA A 12 1.18 -4.43 22.65
CA ALA A 12 -0.06 -4.84 21.97
C ALA A 12 -1.05 -3.68 21.86
N ARG A 13 -1.25 -2.90 22.93
CA ARG A 13 -2.13 -1.72 22.94
C ARG A 13 -1.60 -0.58 22.06
N ALA A 14 -0.28 -0.39 22.02
CA ALA A 14 0.34 0.61 21.16
C ALA A 14 0.18 0.26 19.67
N TYR A 15 0.31 -1.03 19.33
CA TYR A 15 0.11 -1.51 17.96
C TYR A 15 -1.36 -1.38 17.52
N ASP A 16 -2.30 -1.75 18.38
CA ASP A 16 -3.73 -1.65 18.12
C ASP A 16 -4.16 -0.19 17.87
N ARG A 17 -3.69 0.73 18.71
CA ARG A 17 -3.92 2.18 18.54
C ARG A 17 -3.30 2.73 17.25
N ALA A 18 -2.13 2.22 16.86
CA ALA A 18 -1.48 2.63 15.61
C ALA A 18 -2.26 2.10 14.40
N ALA A 19 -2.70 0.84 14.43
CA ALA A 19 -3.51 0.23 13.38
C ALA A 19 -4.84 0.98 13.18
N ASP A 20 -5.51 1.35 14.28
CA ASP A 20 -6.71 2.18 14.24
C ASP A 20 -6.45 3.55 13.62
N ALA A 21 -5.33 4.19 13.95
CA ALA A 21 -4.97 5.49 13.38
C ALA A 21 -4.79 5.42 11.86
N PHE A 22 -4.17 4.36 11.34
CA PHE A 22 -4.05 4.14 9.89
C PHE A 22 -5.39 3.75 9.26
N GLY A 23 -6.21 2.97 9.96
CA GLY A 23 -7.59 2.66 9.56
C GLY A 23 -8.43 3.92 9.39
N VAL A 24 -8.33 4.88 10.31
CA VAL A 24 -9.02 6.18 10.23
C VAL A 24 -8.52 7.03 9.07
N VAL A 25 -7.21 7.05 8.77
CA VAL A 25 -6.66 7.80 7.61
C VAL A 25 -7.04 7.17 6.28
N SER A 26 -7.19 5.84 6.22
CA SER A 26 -7.63 5.13 5.01
C SER A 26 -9.12 5.30 4.71
N ARG A 27 -9.91 5.81 5.67
CA ARG A 27 -11.34 5.99 5.50
C ARG A 27 -11.62 7.31 4.77
N PRO A 28 -12.35 7.31 3.64
CA PRO A 28 -12.82 8.54 3.03
C PRO A 28 -13.63 9.34 4.05
N ALA A 29 -13.39 10.66 4.14
CA ALA A 29 -14.08 11.51 5.10
C ALA A 29 -15.61 11.39 4.89
N ALA A 30 -16.33 10.93 5.91
CA ALA A 30 -17.78 10.97 5.90
C ALA A 30 -18.22 12.44 5.82
N ALA A 31 -19.04 12.78 4.83
CA ALA A 31 -19.55 14.13 4.64
C ALA A 31 -20.21 14.64 5.94
N PRO A 32 -19.99 15.91 6.34
CA PRO A 32 -20.37 16.41 7.65
C PRO A 32 -21.84 16.81 7.69
N SER A 33 -22.77 15.86 7.52
CA SER A 33 -24.20 16.09 7.80
C SER A 33 -25.03 14.80 7.72
N ALA A 34 -24.89 13.86 8.66
CA ALA A 34 -25.85 12.76 8.76
C ALA A 34 -25.89 12.23 10.19
N ARG A 35 -26.43 13.03 11.12
CA ARG A 35 -26.48 12.66 12.54
C ARG A 35 -27.34 11.43 12.80
N PHE A 36 -28.26 11.06 11.90
CA PHE A 36 -29.00 9.79 11.95
C PHE A 36 -29.51 9.46 10.54
N GLU A 37 -28.65 8.93 9.68
CA GLU A 37 -29.11 8.36 8.41
C GLU A 37 -28.83 6.86 8.47
N THR A 38 -29.88 6.09 8.78
CA THR A 38 -29.87 4.63 8.66
C THR A 38 -29.94 4.27 7.17
N ARG A 39 -28.96 4.73 6.39
CA ARG A 39 -28.81 4.28 5.01
C ARG A 39 -28.35 2.82 5.10
N PRO A 40 -29.08 1.85 4.50
CA PRO A 40 -28.52 0.52 4.35
C PRO A 40 -27.15 0.68 3.68
N VAL A 41 -26.13 0.01 4.21
CA VAL A 41 -24.78 0.04 3.63
C VAL A 41 -24.95 -0.33 2.17
N GLU A 42 -24.86 0.68 1.31
CA GLU A 42 -24.82 0.47 -0.12
C GLU A 42 -23.58 -0.39 -0.32
N GLU A 43 -23.78 -1.64 -0.71
CA GLU A 43 -22.73 -2.43 -1.34
C GLU A 43 -22.28 -1.55 -2.50
N VAL A 44 -21.23 -0.77 -2.24
CA VAL A 44 -20.50 -0.06 -3.27
C VAL A 44 -20.01 -1.19 -4.15
N ALA A 45 -20.74 -1.45 -5.24
CA ALA A 45 -20.25 -2.26 -6.33
C ALA A 45 -18.94 -1.59 -6.74
N LEU A 46 -17.83 -2.12 -6.22
CA LEU A 46 -16.51 -1.63 -6.53
C LEU A 46 -16.41 -1.78 -8.04
N PRO A 47 -16.32 -0.68 -8.81
CA PRO A 47 -16.16 -0.79 -10.25
C PRO A 47 -14.93 -1.67 -10.50
N GLU A 48 -15.06 -2.65 -11.40
CA GLU A 48 -13.95 -3.53 -11.73
C GLU A 48 -12.73 -2.66 -12.04
N PRO A 49 -11.58 -2.90 -11.36
CA PRO A 49 -10.42 -2.05 -11.54
C PRO A 49 -10.01 -2.09 -13.00
N THR A 50 -10.04 -0.93 -13.65
CA THR A 50 -9.66 -0.85 -15.06
C THR A 50 -8.15 -1.06 -15.18
N MET A 51 -7.66 -1.49 -16.34
CA MET A 51 -6.21 -1.66 -16.54
C MET A 51 -5.42 -0.37 -16.23
N GLN A 52 -6.03 0.80 -16.41
CA GLN A 52 -5.41 2.08 -16.07
C GLN A 52 -5.25 2.26 -14.56
N ASP A 53 -6.19 1.79 -13.75
CA ASP A 53 -6.12 1.85 -12.29
C ASP A 53 -5.02 0.92 -11.75
N MET A 54 -4.86 -0.25 -12.37
CA MET A 54 -3.75 -1.16 -12.05
C MET A 54 -2.38 -0.54 -12.34
N VAL A 55 -2.22 0.15 -13.47
CA VAL A 55 -0.96 0.82 -13.82
C VAL A 55 -0.68 2.00 -12.90
N ARG A 56 -1.71 2.76 -12.51
CA ARG A 56 -1.59 3.86 -11.54
C ARG A 56 -1.28 3.38 -10.12
N ALA A 57 -1.68 2.16 -9.78
CA ALA A 57 -1.34 1.53 -8.51
C ALA A 57 0.14 1.10 -8.43
N ILE A 58 0.89 1.09 -9.54
CA ILE A 58 2.31 0.77 -9.52
C ILE A 58 3.07 1.91 -8.84
N PRO A 59 3.73 1.67 -7.70
CA PRO A 59 4.45 2.71 -7.00
C PRO A 59 5.67 3.13 -7.83
N GLY A 60 5.95 4.44 -7.91
CA GLY A 60 6.97 4.99 -8.81
C GLY A 60 8.37 4.39 -8.64
N TRP A 61 8.73 3.93 -7.44
CA TRP A 61 10.01 3.24 -7.20
C TRP A 61 10.12 1.91 -7.94
N ALA A 62 9.00 1.19 -8.16
CA ALA A 62 9.00 -0.07 -8.89
C ALA A 62 9.32 0.14 -10.37
N VAL A 63 8.93 1.28 -10.95
CA VAL A 63 9.29 1.67 -12.32
C VAL A 63 10.79 1.93 -12.42
N VAL A 64 11.38 2.60 -11.43
CA VAL A 64 12.83 2.87 -11.39
C VAL A 64 13.63 1.57 -11.30
N ILE A 65 13.24 0.65 -10.42
CA ILE A 65 13.91 -0.64 -10.29
C ILE A 65 13.73 -1.48 -11.56
N GLY A 66 12.51 -1.58 -12.08
CA GLY A 66 12.23 -2.32 -13.32
C GLY A 66 13.02 -1.79 -14.51
N GLY A 67 13.05 -0.48 -14.69
CA GLY A 67 13.86 0.18 -15.73
C GLY A 67 15.36 -0.06 -15.54
N GLY A 68 15.87 -0.01 -14.32
CA GLY A 68 17.27 -0.30 -14.00
C GLY A 68 17.67 -1.73 -14.31
N VAL A 69 16.81 -2.71 -14.01
CA VAL A 69 17.05 -4.12 -14.36
C VAL A 69 17.10 -4.31 -15.87
N VAL A 70 16.15 -3.73 -16.62
CA VAL A 70 16.15 -3.82 -18.08
C VAL A 70 17.40 -3.17 -18.67
N ALA A 71 17.79 -2.00 -18.18
CA ALA A 71 19.01 -1.31 -18.61
C ALA A 71 20.27 -2.13 -18.32
N ALA A 72 20.36 -2.77 -17.15
CA ALA A 72 21.47 -3.65 -16.80
C ALA A 72 21.54 -4.87 -17.72
N LEU A 73 20.41 -5.50 -18.03
CA LEU A 73 20.36 -6.63 -18.98
C LEU A 73 20.80 -6.21 -20.38
N MET A 74 20.36 -5.05 -20.86
CA MET A 74 20.81 -4.49 -22.15
C MET A 74 22.31 -4.17 -22.12
N GLY A 75 22.82 -3.62 -21.01
CA GLY A 75 24.23 -3.37 -20.81
C GLY A 75 25.08 -4.65 -20.80
N VAL A 76 24.58 -5.72 -20.18
CA VAL A 76 25.24 -7.05 -20.18
C VAL A 76 25.22 -7.66 -21.59
N MET A 77 24.11 -7.57 -22.32
CA MET A 77 24.03 -8.06 -23.69
C MET A 77 24.98 -7.30 -24.62
N LEU A 78 25.03 -5.97 -24.50
CA LEU A 78 25.93 -5.14 -25.29
C LEU A 78 27.40 -5.33 -24.88
N GLY A 79 27.68 -5.41 -23.59
CA GLY A 79 29.02 -5.65 -23.05
C GLY A 79 29.54 -7.04 -23.39
N GLY A 80 28.68 -8.06 -23.39
CA GLY A 80 29.00 -9.40 -23.85
C GLY A 80 29.24 -9.47 -25.37
N ALA A 81 28.49 -8.69 -26.16
CA ALA A 81 28.69 -8.59 -27.60
C ALA A 81 29.97 -7.83 -28.00
N LEU A 82 30.51 -6.97 -27.12
CA LEU A 82 31.78 -6.24 -27.30
C LEU A 82 32.99 -6.96 -26.68
N HIS A 83 32.80 -8.12 -26.03
CA HIS A 83 33.87 -8.89 -25.41
C HIS A 83 34.51 -9.94 -26.34
N ILE A 84 34.11 -9.94 -27.61
CA ILE A 84 34.76 -10.62 -28.75
C ILE A 84 35.67 -9.63 -29.49
#